data_AF-A0A0W7WS60-F1
#
_entry.id   AF-A0A0W7WS60-F1
#
_cell.length_a   1.000
_cell.length_b   1.000
_cell.length_c   1.000
_cell.angle_alpha   90.00
_cell.angle_beta   90.00
_cell.angle_gamma   90.00
#
_symmetry.space_group_name_H-M   'P 1'
#
loop_
_entity.id
_entity.type
_entity.pdbx_description
1 polymer ?
#
loop_
_entity_poly.entity_id
_entity_poly.type
_entity_poly.pdbx_seq_one_letter_code
_entity_poly.pdbx_strand_id
1 'polypeptide(L)'
;MTTAGPSGPLSGPLSDPRKSRVVLVGVHTYAHQEQLPSVSRNVQALAELFQAPLTWGVPSEQCTVVEQPDDPGVVLDALEDAAAVAEDTLVFYYAGHGLVDPYTEELYLSLPDSRPGRSHTALRYEYVRRIIATHSYPARRKLIILDCCWSGRALIGTMGGQSQLADQVVVEGSCLLTASSETAKALAPPDEEFTAFTGELVSVVRDGVEGAPEFLDMNSLYAEIHTRLVVKSRPLPQIRNRNTASLICIARNRAHLRTAASGTGPGASGASGTSRDDLAGLIRDAEDADVAGQTGQPRKALHAFAALAEKSAARLGPGHPYTLRLRQSYADWTGIAGDPASASRLYAVIVHDCTRLLAPGHPTTEAAQRGVKHWAETALASPAVRPARTPPSGRPADWPELLPLPASMTGTLKSVRAEQSTHIEFSNACEQPLRLYWLDYQGQAQLYRVLAPAETYVQQTFVSHPWISVEAGGTIRSAFLPSAGPARVVLR
;
A
#
# COMPACT_ATOMS: atom_id res chain seq x y z
N MET A 1 -25.19 0.06 -37.26
CA MET A 1 -25.71 -0.24 -35.90
C MET A 1 -25.33 -1.68 -35.60
N THR A 2 -24.21 -1.86 -34.92
CA THR A 2 -23.71 -3.16 -34.49
C THR A 2 -23.30 -2.97 -33.03
N THR A 3 -24.00 -3.70 -32.18
CA THR A 3 -23.96 -3.63 -30.73
C THR A 3 -22.61 -4.12 -30.20
N ALA A 4 -21.90 -3.25 -29.50
CA ALA A 4 -20.74 -3.59 -28.69
C ALA A 4 -21.19 -4.49 -27.52
N GLY A 5 -20.55 -5.66 -27.40
CA GLY A 5 -20.72 -6.56 -26.26
C GLY A 5 -20.13 -5.98 -24.96
N PRO A 6 -20.48 -6.55 -23.79
CA PRO A 6 -20.05 -6.04 -22.50
C PRO A 6 -18.54 -6.22 -22.32
N SER A 7 -17.84 -5.11 -22.10
CA SER A 7 -16.42 -5.03 -21.79
C SER A 7 -16.12 -5.56 -20.39
N GLY A 8 -15.44 -6.71 -20.31
CA GLY A 8 -14.83 -7.24 -19.08
C GLY A 8 -13.62 -6.43 -18.61
N PRO A 9 -13.04 -6.74 -17.42
CA PRO A 9 -11.92 -6.00 -16.85
C PRO A 9 -10.69 -6.02 -17.78
N LEU A 10 -10.08 -4.84 -17.98
CA LEU A 10 -8.95 -4.62 -18.88
C LEU A 10 -7.65 -5.20 -18.27
N SER A 11 -7.37 -6.48 -18.50
CA SER A 11 -6.01 -7.03 -18.40
C SER A 11 -5.29 -6.78 -19.73
N GLY A 12 -4.03 -6.36 -19.69
CA GLY A 12 -3.21 -6.22 -20.89
C GLY A 12 -2.95 -7.60 -21.54
N PRO A 13 -2.69 -7.68 -22.86
CA PRO A 13 -2.24 -8.94 -23.45
C PRO A 13 -0.89 -9.34 -22.84
N LEU A 14 -0.65 -10.65 -22.70
CA LEU A 14 0.66 -11.19 -22.33
C LEU A 14 1.75 -10.58 -23.22
N SER A 15 2.84 -10.14 -22.61
CA SER A 15 4.01 -9.64 -23.35
C SER A 15 4.52 -10.69 -24.34
N ASP A 16 4.92 -10.28 -25.55
CA ASP A 16 5.37 -11.22 -26.59
C ASP A 16 6.72 -11.84 -26.16
N PRO A 17 6.76 -13.15 -25.85
CA PRO A 17 7.94 -13.77 -25.29
C PRO A 17 9.13 -13.78 -26.25
N ARG A 18 8.90 -13.77 -27.58
CA ARG A 18 9.99 -13.81 -28.59
C ARG A 18 10.62 -12.44 -28.83
N LYS A 19 9.90 -11.39 -28.43
CA LYS A 19 10.31 -9.98 -28.55
C LYS A 19 10.75 -9.39 -27.21
N SER A 20 10.70 -10.20 -26.15
CA SER A 20 11.06 -9.79 -24.80
C SER A 20 12.48 -10.26 -24.47
N ARG A 21 13.15 -9.58 -23.53
CA ARG A 21 14.44 -10.01 -22.99
C ARG A 21 14.40 -9.92 -21.48
N VAL A 22 15.02 -10.90 -20.84
CA VAL A 22 15.08 -11.01 -19.39
C VAL A 22 16.54 -11.12 -18.95
N VAL A 23 16.95 -10.28 -18.01
CA VAL A 23 18.25 -10.34 -17.35
C VAL A 23 18.01 -10.55 -15.86
N LEU A 24 18.44 -11.69 -15.33
CA LEU A 24 18.33 -12.07 -13.93
C LEU A 24 19.71 -12.06 -13.29
N VAL A 25 19.94 -11.19 -12.32
CA VAL A 25 21.21 -11.04 -11.62
C VAL A 25 21.08 -11.54 -10.19
N GLY A 26 21.95 -12.46 -9.79
CA GLY A 26 21.94 -13.06 -8.46
C GLY A 26 23.33 -13.04 -7.82
N VAL A 27 23.43 -12.45 -6.63
CA VAL A 27 24.67 -12.47 -5.82
C VAL A 27 24.35 -13.12 -4.49
N HIS A 28 24.93 -14.30 -4.25
CA HIS A 28 24.58 -15.15 -3.10
C HIS A 28 25.76 -15.44 -2.17
N THR A 29 26.99 -15.20 -2.64
CA THR A 29 28.23 -15.45 -1.89
C THR A 29 29.02 -14.16 -1.82
N TYR A 30 29.48 -13.80 -0.63
CA TYR A 30 30.16 -12.53 -0.39
C TYR A 30 31.46 -12.71 0.38
N ALA A 31 32.50 -11.96 0.00
CA ALA A 31 33.76 -11.91 0.75
C ALA A 31 33.65 -11.05 2.02
N HIS A 32 32.75 -10.06 2.04
CA HIS A 32 32.73 -9.00 3.06
C HIS A 32 31.33 -8.73 3.64
N GLN A 33 30.34 -9.57 3.34
CA GLN A 33 28.94 -9.43 3.79
C GLN A 33 28.35 -10.79 4.17
N GLU A 34 27.15 -10.79 4.72
CA GLU A 34 26.41 -12.01 5.04
C GLU A 34 26.05 -12.79 3.76
N GLN A 35 26.13 -14.12 3.82
CA GLN A 35 25.81 -14.99 2.69
C GLN A 35 24.29 -15.04 2.46
N LEU A 36 23.86 -15.13 1.20
CA LEU A 36 22.46 -15.20 0.81
C LEU A 36 22.19 -16.40 -0.12
N PRO A 37 22.39 -17.66 0.35
CA PRO A 37 22.35 -18.85 -0.50
C PRO A 37 21.03 -19.04 -1.27
N SER A 38 19.91 -18.56 -0.72
CA SER A 38 18.59 -18.61 -1.38
C SER A 38 18.52 -17.80 -2.67
N VAL A 39 19.42 -16.82 -2.89
CA VAL A 39 19.46 -16.01 -4.11
C VAL A 39 19.83 -16.83 -5.36
N SER A 40 20.68 -17.86 -5.23
CA SER A 40 20.96 -18.78 -6.35
C SER A 40 19.68 -19.51 -6.80
N ARG A 41 18.90 -19.99 -5.83
CA ARG A 41 17.61 -20.65 -6.08
C ARG A 41 16.57 -19.67 -6.67
N ASN A 42 16.58 -18.41 -6.24
CA ASN A 42 15.70 -17.37 -6.80
C ASN A 42 15.87 -17.23 -8.32
N VAL A 43 17.10 -16.99 -8.78
CA VAL A 43 17.35 -16.71 -10.21
C VAL A 43 17.10 -17.94 -11.07
N GLN A 44 17.41 -19.14 -10.57
CA GLN A 44 17.11 -20.40 -11.25
C GLN A 44 15.60 -20.62 -11.39
N ALA A 45 14.85 -20.48 -10.30
CA ALA A 45 13.39 -20.68 -10.31
C ALA A 45 12.66 -19.65 -11.18
N LEU A 46 13.10 -18.38 -11.17
CA LEU A 46 12.52 -17.35 -12.05
C LEU A 46 12.86 -17.59 -13.52
N ALA A 47 14.09 -18.01 -13.85
CA ALA A 47 14.48 -18.37 -15.20
C ALA A 47 13.59 -19.51 -15.74
N GLU A 48 13.44 -20.59 -14.96
CA GLU A 48 12.58 -21.73 -15.32
C GLU A 48 11.13 -21.31 -15.51
N LEU A 49 10.58 -20.47 -14.62
CA LEU A 49 9.20 -20.01 -14.71
C LEU A 49 8.95 -19.11 -15.92
N PHE A 50 9.84 -18.16 -16.22
CA PHE A 50 9.68 -17.29 -17.38
C PHE A 50 9.85 -18.04 -18.70
N GLN A 51 10.70 -19.07 -18.74
CA GLN A 51 10.87 -19.91 -19.92
C GLN A 51 9.75 -20.95 -20.10
N ALA A 52 8.99 -21.26 -19.05
CA ALA A 52 7.93 -22.24 -19.10
C ALA A 52 6.82 -21.83 -20.10
N PRO A 53 6.46 -22.69 -21.08
CA PRO A 53 5.47 -22.36 -22.13
C PRO A 53 4.07 -22.01 -21.60
N LEU A 54 3.70 -22.55 -20.44
CA LEU A 54 2.42 -22.32 -19.79
C LEU A 54 2.42 -21.10 -18.86
N THR A 55 3.56 -20.42 -18.70
CA THR A 55 3.71 -19.22 -17.88
C THR A 55 3.90 -18.00 -18.79
N TRP A 56 5.09 -17.84 -19.39
CA TRP A 56 5.38 -16.76 -20.35
C TRP A 56 5.96 -17.31 -21.65
N GLY A 57 6.89 -18.25 -21.56
CA GLY A 57 7.46 -18.95 -22.71
C GLY A 57 8.59 -18.18 -23.39
N VAL A 58 9.33 -17.36 -22.63
CA VAL A 58 10.53 -16.66 -23.13
C VAL A 58 11.54 -17.71 -23.60
N PRO A 59 12.05 -17.63 -24.85
CA PRO A 59 13.07 -18.58 -25.31
C PRO A 59 14.32 -18.53 -24.43
N SER A 60 15.02 -19.65 -24.28
CA SER A 60 16.22 -19.76 -23.42
C SER A 60 17.30 -18.75 -23.79
N GLU A 61 17.49 -18.48 -25.07
CA GLU A 61 18.45 -17.51 -25.60
C GLU A 61 18.06 -16.04 -25.33
N GLN A 62 16.86 -15.80 -24.79
CA GLN A 62 16.33 -14.48 -24.45
C GLN A 62 16.25 -14.25 -22.92
N CYS A 63 16.66 -15.24 -22.13
CA CYS A 63 16.70 -15.19 -20.68
C CYS A 63 18.14 -15.40 -20.18
N THR A 64 18.82 -14.30 -19.88
CA THR A 64 20.21 -14.30 -19.41
C THR A 64 20.24 -14.32 -17.89
N VAL A 65 20.92 -15.31 -17.31
CA VAL A 65 21.20 -15.38 -15.87
C VAL A 65 22.65 -14.99 -15.63
N VAL A 66 22.87 -13.94 -14.84
CA VAL A 66 24.19 -13.46 -14.41
C VAL A 66 24.35 -13.78 -12.93
N GLU A 67 24.97 -14.92 -12.64
CA GLU A 67 25.20 -15.40 -11.28
C GLU A 67 26.64 -15.06 -10.83
N GLN A 68 26.77 -14.47 -9.64
CA GLN A 68 28.04 -14.06 -9.05
C GLN A 68 28.95 -13.18 -9.94
N PRO A 69 28.42 -12.11 -10.56
CA PRO A 69 29.24 -11.18 -11.35
C PRO A 69 30.37 -10.59 -10.49
N ASP A 70 31.61 -10.78 -10.90
CA ASP A 70 32.81 -10.25 -10.26
C ASP A 70 33.09 -8.77 -10.60
N ASP A 71 32.52 -8.28 -11.70
CA ASP A 71 32.67 -6.90 -12.16
C ASP A 71 31.31 -6.26 -12.55
N PRO A 72 31.08 -4.95 -12.27
CA PRO A 72 29.87 -4.25 -12.68
C PRO A 72 29.60 -4.28 -14.19
N GLY A 73 30.66 -4.27 -15.01
CA GLY A 73 30.59 -4.29 -16.47
C GLY A 73 29.88 -5.53 -17.00
N VAL A 74 30.09 -6.70 -16.39
CA VAL A 74 29.42 -7.95 -16.77
C VAL A 74 27.89 -7.81 -16.70
N VAL A 75 27.39 -7.14 -15.67
CA VAL A 75 25.94 -6.89 -15.50
C VAL A 75 25.44 -5.85 -16.49
N LEU A 76 26.21 -4.78 -16.69
CA LEU A 76 25.84 -3.68 -17.58
C LEU A 76 25.82 -4.14 -19.05
N ASP A 77 26.86 -4.85 -19.50
CA ASP A 77 26.96 -5.39 -20.85
C ASP A 77 25.81 -6.35 -21.15
N ALA A 78 25.52 -7.29 -20.22
CA ALA A 78 24.38 -8.20 -20.37
C ALA A 78 23.03 -7.47 -20.48
N LEU A 79 22.87 -6.36 -19.74
CA LEU A 79 21.67 -5.54 -19.80
C LEU A 79 21.60 -4.70 -21.08
N GLU A 80 22.72 -4.13 -21.54
CA GLU A 80 22.78 -3.36 -22.80
C GLU A 80 22.52 -4.27 -24.00
N ASP A 81 23.12 -5.46 -24.05
CA ASP A 81 22.89 -6.46 -25.09
C ASP A 81 21.42 -6.87 -25.16
N ALA A 82 20.80 -7.12 -24.00
CA ALA A 82 19.37 -7.42 -23.91
C ALA A 82 18.51 -6.22 -24.35
N ALA A 83 18.84 -5.01 -23.89
CA ALA A 83 18.10 -3.80 -24.20
C ALA A 83 18.15 -3.46 -25.69
N ALA A 84 19.28 -3.71 -26.37
CA ALA A 84 19.48 -3.43 -27.79
C ALA A 84 18.48 -4.15 -28.71
N VAL A 85 17.98 -5.31 -28.30
CA VAL A 85 17.15 -6.19 -29.15
C VAL A 85 15.75 -6.47 -28.57
N ALA A 86 15.44 -6.01 -27.36
CA ALA A 86 14.11 -6.17 -26.76
C ALA A 86 13.11 -5.20 -27.41
N GLU A 87 12.19 -5.70 -28.24
CA GLU A 87 11.15 -4.86 -28.87
C GLU A 87 9.90 -4.69 -27.99
N ASP A 88 9.52 -5.72 -27.23
CA ASP A 88 8.26 -5.73 -26.47
C ASP A 88 8.47 -5.41 -24.99
N THR A 89 9.13 -6.31 -24.26
CA THR A 89 9.36 -6.15 -22.81
C THR A 89 10.80 -6.43 -22.44
N LEU A 90 11.44 -5.50 -21.72
CA LEU A 90 12.75 -5.69 -21.09
C LEU A 90 12.56 -5.88 -19.60
N VAL A 91 13.05 -6.98 -19.04
CA VAL A 91 13.02 -7.28 -17.59
C VAL A 91 14.44 -7.28 -17.03
N PHE A 92 14.67 -6.50 -15.99
CA PHE A 92 15.85 -6.56 -15.15
C PHE A 92 15.46 -6.97 -13.74
N TYR A 93 15.98 -8.11 -13.28
CA TYR A 93 15.83 -8.57 -11.89
C TYR A 93 17.21 -8.58 -11.22
N TYR A 94 17.27 -8.07 -10.00
CA TYR A 94 18.46 -8.20 -9.16
C TYR A 94 18.07 -8.71 -7.77
N ALA A 95 18.81 -9.69 -7.26
CA ALA A 95 18.74 -10.13 -5.88
C ALA A 95 20.11 -10.21 -5.21
N GLY A 96 20.20 -9.71 -3.98
CA GLY A 96 21.43 -9.64 -3.21
C GLY A 96 21.38 -8.51 -2.17
N HIS A 97 22.55 -8.11 -1.66
CA HIS A 97 22.64 -6.95 -0.78
C HIS A 97 22.54 -5.63 -1.55
N GLY A 98 21.86 -4.65 -0.94
CA GLY A 98 21.86 -3.26 -1.39
C GLY A 98 22.71 -2.42 -0.44
N LEU A 99 23.57 -1.58 -1.01
CA LEU A 99 24.37 -0.59 -0.30
C LEU A 99 23.83 0.80 -0.59
N VAL A 100 24.03 1.70 0.36
CA VAL A 100 23.68 3.11 0.19
C VAL A 100 24.96 3.92 0.38
N ASP A 101 25.21 4.85 -0.54
CA ASP A 101 26.29 5.80 -0.37
C ASP A 101 25.94 6.78 0.78
N PRO A 102 26.80 6.92 1.81
CA PRO A 102 26.46 7.74 2.97
C PRO A 102 26.45 9.25 2.67
N TYR A 103 26.97 9.69 1.52
CA TYR A 103 27.03 11.09 1.12
C TYR A 103 25.99 11.44 0.07
N THR A 104 25.84 10.61 -0.96
CA THR A 104 24.90 10.86 -2.06
C THR A 104 23.54 10.21 -1.84
N GLU A 105 23.42 9.34 -0.84
CA GLU A 105 22.18 8.64 -0.52
C GLU A 105 21.68 7.71 -1.65
N GLU A 106 22.51 7.46 -2.66
CA GLU A 106 22.19 6.64 -3.83
C GLU A 106 22.29 5.14 -3.55
N LEU A 107 21.47 4.37 -4.26
CA LEU A 107 21.46 2.91 -4.21
C LEU A 107 22.60 2.29 -5.05
N TYR A 108 23.30 1.34 -4.45
CA TYR A 108 24.29 0.49 -5.09
C TYR A 108 23.91 -0.99 -4.88
N LEU A 109 24.13 -1.82 -5.89
CA LEU A 109 23.86 -3.25 -5.90
C LEU A 109 25.18 -3.99 -5.62
N SER A 110 25.23 -4.77 -4.54
CA SER A 110 26.45 -5.48 -4.13
C SER A 110 26.83 -6.61 -5.08
N LEU A 111 28.12 -6.69 -5.39
CA LEU A 111 28.81 -7.80 -6.03
C LEU A 111 29.53 -8.67 -4.97
N PRO A 112 30.08 -9.84 -5.32
CA PRO A 112 30.71 -10.77 -4.36
C PRO A 112 31.79 -10.10 -3.49
N ASP A 113 32.60 -9.22 -4.09
CA ASP A 113 33.69 -8.51 -3.40
C ASP A 113 33.32 -7.09 -2.93
N SER A 114 32.04 -6.70 -3.00
CA SER A 114 31.60 -5.39 -2.52
C SER A 114 31.80 -5.22 -1.02
N ARG A 115 32.27 -4.03 -0.63
CA ARG A 115 32.59 -3.68 0.76
C ARG A 115 31.63 -2.60 1.28
N PRO A 116 30.90 -2.85 2.38
CA PRO A 116 30.10 -1.82 3.04
C PRO A 116 30.94 -0.57 3.34
N GLY A 117 30.40 0.62 3.01
CA GLY A 117 31.11 1.90 3.15
C GLY A 117 32.10 2.23 2.03
N ARG A 118 32.26 1.37 1.01
CA ARG A 118 33.06 1.65 -0.20
C ARG A 118 32.21 1.47 -1.46
N SER A 119 31.35 2.44 -1.75
CA SER A 119 30.35 2.38 -2.83
C SER A 119 30.95 2.07 -4.22
N HIS A 120 32.21 2.46 -4.48
CA HIS A 120 32.91 2.16 -5.74
C HIS A 120 33.20 0.67 -5.99
N THR A 121 33.03 -0.18 -4.98
CA THR A 121 33.20 -1.65 -5.11
C THR A 121 31.90 -2.37 -5.49
N ALA A 122 30.83 -1.63 -5.73
CA ALA A 122 29.50 -2.14 -6.04
C ALA A 122 28.96 -1.51 -7.33
N LEU A 123 27.92 -2.12 -7.91
CA LEU A 123 27.27 -1.61 -9.10
C LEU A 123 26.36 -0.44 -8.75
N ARG A 124 26.62 0.75 -9.31
CA ARG A 124 25.75 1.92 -9.13
C ARG A 124 24.42 1.72 -9.86
N TYR A 125 23.30 1.73 -9.14
CA TYR A 125 21.97 1.47 -9.71
C TYR A 125 21.58 2.50 -10.80
N GLU A 126 22.08 3.73 -10.71
CA GLU A 126 21.84 4.77 -11.72
C GLU A 126 22.31 4.35 -13.13
N TYR A 127 23.35 3.51 -13.27
CA TYR A 127 23.76 3.00 -14.58
C TYR A 127 22.74 2.02 -15.18
N VAL A 128 22.24 1.08 -14.37
CA VAL A 128 21.12 0.19 -14.74
C VAL A 128 19.91 1.03 -15.14
N ARG A 129 19.55 2.01 -14.32
CA ARG A 129 18.42 2.90 -14.58
C ARG A 129 18.58 3.62 -15.91
N ARG A 130 19.77 4.14 -16.25
CA ARG A 130 20.02 4.84 -17.52
C ARG A 130 19.86 3.94 -18.75
N ILE A 131 20.37 2.71 -18.70
CA ILE A 131 20.22 1.74 -19.79
C ILE A 131 18.74 1.45 -20.03
N ILE A 132 17.97 1.22 -18.96
CA ILE A 132 16.53 0.95 -19.09
C ILE A 132 15.77 2.21 -19.51
N ALA A 133 16.17 3.37 -19.01
CA ALA A 133 15.52 4.65 -19.24
C ALA A 133 15.74 5.21 -20.66
N THR A 134 16.83 4.88 -21.34
CA THR A 134 17.09 5.49 -22.64
C THR A 134 15.99 5.18 -23.67
N HIS A 135 15.70 6.16 -24.53
CA HIS A 135 14.79 6.01 -25.66
C HIS A 135 15.48 5.41 -26.90
N SER A 136 16.81 5.23 -26.83
CA SER A 136 17.60 4.62 -27.91
C SER A 136 17.34 3.12 -28.06
N TYR A 137 16.74 2.47 -27.05
CA TYR A 137 16.42 1.04 -27.10
C TYR A 137 14.93 0.80 -27.40
N PRO A 138 14.59 -0.24 -28.18
CA PRO A 138 13.25 -0.41 -28.77
C PRO A 138 12.17 -0.89 -27.79
N ALA A 139 12.52 -1.28 -26.55
CA ALA A 139 11.59 -1.92 -25.64
C ALA A 139 10.41 -1.02 -25.26
N ARG A 140 9.19 -1.46 -25.58
CA ARG A 140 7.95 -0.74 -25.27
C ARG A 140 7.60 -0.78 -23.78
N ARG A 141 7.92 -1.88 -23.11
CA ARG A 141 7.65 -2.12 -21.68
C ARG A 141 8.94 -2.42 -20.96
N LYS A 142 9.12 -1.83 -19.79
CA LYS A 142 10.36 -1.93 -19.01
C LYS A 142 10.01 -2.30 -17.58
N LEU A 143 10.50 -3.44 -17.11
CA LEU A 143 10.22 -3.95 -15.77
C LEU A 143 11.53 -4.11 -15.00
N ILE A 144 11.59 -3.49 -13.83
CA ILE A 144 12.71 -3.58 -12.90
C ILE A 144 12.20 -4.23 -11.61
N ILE A 145 12.82 -5.31 -11.17
CA ILE A 145 12.51 -6.00 -9.92
C ILE A 145 13.77 -6.03 -9.06
N LEU A 146 13.73 -5.41 -7.87
CA LEU A 146 14.86 -5.33 -6.95
C LEU A 146 14.54 -6.06 -5.65
N ASP A 147 15.17 -7.22 -5.43
CA ASP A 147 15.13 -7.98 -4.19
C ASP A 147 16.39 -7.76 -3.35
N CYS A 148 16.53 -6.54 -2.84
CA CYS A 148 17.63 -6.13 -1.99
C CYS A 148 17.19 -5.12 -0.93
N CYS A 149 17.94 -5.04 0.18
CA CYS A 149 17.73 -4.02 1.20
C CYS A 149 17.83 -2.61 0.60
N TRP A 150 17.05 -1.67 1.13
CA TRP A 150 17.04 -0.26 0.70
C TRP A 150 16.62 -0.04 -0.75
N SER A 151 16.05 -1.04 -1.42
CA SER A 151 15.56 -0.95 -2.79
C SER A 151 14.47 0.11 -2.96
N GLY A 152 13.70 0.44 -1.91
CA GLY A 152 12.77 1.57 -1.91
C GLY A 152 13.41 2.94 -2.19
N ARG A 153 14.74 3.09 -2.04
CA ARG A 153 15.45 4.32 -2.43
C ARG A 153 15.63 4.47 -3.94
N ALA A 154 15.51 3.40 -4.72
CA ALA A 154 15.42 3.48 -6.18
C ALA A 154 14.20 4.29 -6.66
N LEU A 155 13.25 4.52 -5.76
CA LEU A 155 12.03 5.30 -5.98
C LEU A 155 12.27 6.80 -5.74
N ILE A 156 13.17 7.22 -4.86
CA ILE A 156 13.49 8.64 -4.67
C ILE A 156 14.43 9.06 -5.81
N GLY A 157 13.90 9.80 -6.78
CA GLY A 157 14.72 10.43 -7.80
C GLY A 157 15.77 11.31 -7.12
N THR A 158 17.05 11.02 -7.39
CA THR A 158 18.26 11.83 -7.12
C THR A 158 17.99 13.20 -6.50
N MET A 159 18.32 13.39 -5.23
CA MET A 159 18.44 14.72 -4.63
C MET A 159 19.89 15.20 -4.68
N GLY A 160 20.10 16.21 -5.51
CA GLY A 160 21.26 17.08 -5.51
C GLY A 160 20.84 18.47 -5.99
N GLY A 161 20.23 19.25 -5.10
CA GLY A 161 20.00 20.69 -5.29
C GLY A 161 18.68 21.07 -5.99
N GLN A 162 17.93 21.96 -5.31
CA GLN A 162 16.86 22.84 -5.79
C GLN A 162 16.36 22.63 -7.23
N SER A 163 15.11 22.16 -7.36
CA SER A 163 14.10 22.68 -8.31
C SER A 163 12.99 21.65 -8.50
N GLN A 164 11.75 22.14 -8.60
CA GLN A 164 10.51 21.44 -8.96
C GLN A 164 10.54 20.80 -10.39
N LEU A 165 11.72 20.43 -10.91
CA LEU A 165 11.94 19.79 -12.20
C LEU A 165 12.56 18.38 -12.12
N ALA A 166 12.92 17.87 -10.92
CA ALA A 166 13.51 16.54 -10.77
C ALA A 166 12.50 15.36 -10.92
N ASP A 167 11.20 15.64 -11.00
CA ASP A 167 10.15 14.65 -11.29
C ASP A 167 10.11 14.18 -12.77
N GLN A 168 10.94 14.80 -13.64
CA GLN A 168 10.86 14.68 -15.10
C GLN A 168 11.78 13.63 -15.75
N VAL A 169 12.55 12.84 -15.01
CA VAL A 169 13.44 11.82 -15.62
C VAL A 169 13.03 10.40 -15.25
N VAL A 170 11.77 10.03 -15.50
CA VAL A 170 11.31 8.64 -15.43
C VAL A 170 10.49 8.33 -16.67
N VAL A 171 10.80 7.19 -17.27
CA VAL A 171 10.55 6.90 -18.69
C VAL A 171 9.21 6.23 -18.89
N GLU A 172 8.54 6.56 -19.99
CA GLU A 172 7.24 6.01 -20.35
C GLU A 172 7.29 4.47 -20.41
N GLY A 173 6.27 3.80 -19.84
CA GLY A 173 6.14 2.33 -19.90
C GLY A 173 7.04 1.55 -18.92
N SER A 174 7.57 2.20 -17.88
CA SER A 174 8.37 1.56 -16.83
C SER A 174 7.59 1.18 -15.57
N CYS A 175 7.86 -0.01 -15.05
CA CYS A 175 7.39 -0.54 -13.76
C CYS A 175 8.62 -0.90 -12.91
N LEU A 176 8.69 -0.39 -11.69
CA LEU A 176 9.72 -0.73 -10.71
C LEU A 176 9.05 -1.37 -9.49
N LEU A 177 9.43 -2.60 -9.17
CA LEU A 177 8.96 -3.39 -8.05
C LEU A 177 10.13 -3.68 -7.10
N THR A 178 9.98 -3.36 -5.82
CA THR A 178 11.03 -3.51 -4.81
C THR A 178 10.56 -4.44 -3.69
N ALA A 179 11.45 -5.27 -3.15
CA ALA A 179 11.14 -6.23 -2.08
C ALA A 179 10.92 -5.58 -0.70
N SER A 180 11.41 -4.36 -0.50
CA SER A 180 11.26 -3.64 0.76
C SER A 180 11.09 -2.13 0.55
N SER A 181 10.62 -1.45 1.59
CA SER A 181 10.56 0.02 1.66
C SER A 181 11.95 0.66 1.82
N GLU A 182 12.00 1.99 1.72
CA GLU A 182 13.22 2.79 1.92
C GLU A 182 13.83 2.68 3.32
N THR A 183 13.09 2.17 4.31
CA THR A 183 13.50 2.05 5.71
C THR A 183 13.59 0.60 6.20
N ALA A 184 13.17 -0.37 5.39
CA ALA A 184 13.12 -1.78 5.75
C ALA A 184 14.18 -2.58 4.99
N LYS A 185 14.81 -3.53 5.69
CA LYS A 185 15.70 -4.52 5.08
C LYS A 185 14.88 -5.61 4.38
N ALA A 186 15.31 -6.04 3.20
CA ALA A 186 14.80 -7.26 2.59
C ALA A 186 15.21 -8.47 3.45
N LEU A 187 14.37 -9.50 3.51
CA LEU A 187 14.55 -10.65 4.39
C LEU A 187 14.86 -11.90 3.58
N ALA A 188 15.95 -12.58 3.93
CA ALA A 188 16.31 -13.90 3.42
C ALA A 188 16.43 -14.88 4.60
N PRO A 189 15.37 -15.59 4.97
CA PRO A 189 15.43 -16.54 6.07
C PRO A 189 16.38 -17.70 5.71
N PRO A 190 17.34 -18.05 6.59
CA PRO A 190 18.38 -19.05 6.27
C PRO A 190 17.80 -20.46 6.02
N ASP A 191 16.65 -20.76 6.59
CA ASP A 191 15.97 -22.07 6.49
C ASP A 191 14.96 -22.13 5.33
N GLU A 192 14.84 -21.07 4.52
CA GLU A 192 13.88 -21.00 3.43
C GLU A 192 14.52 -21.18 2.05
N GLU A 193 13.74 -21.80 1.16
CA GLU A 193 14.17 -22.08 -0.22
C GLU A 193 14.47 -20.79 -0.99
N PHE A 194 13.68 -19.73 -0.79
CA PHE A 194 13.78 -18.45 -1.48
C PHE A 194 13.93 -17.29 -0.51
N THR A 195 14.34 -16.12 -1.00
CA THR A 195 14.16 -14.86 -0.24
C THR A 195 12.67 -14.59 -0.01
N ALA A 196 12.34 -13.79 1.00
CA ALA A 196 10.97 -13.55 1.40
C ALA A 196 10.08 -13.07 0.24
N PHE A 197 10.54 -12.05 -0.48
CA PHE A 197 9.81 -11.46 -1.60
C PHE A 197 9.77 -12.38 -2.81
N THR A 198 10.93 -12.91 -3.23
CA THR A 198 10.99 -13.76 -4.43
C THR A 198 10.23 -15.08 -4.23
N GLY A 199 10.17 -15.62 -3.01
CA GLY A 199 9.37 -16.80 -2.69
C GLY A 199 7.87 -16.60 -2.98
N GLU A 200 7.32 -15.44 -2.62
CA GLU A 200 5.93 -15.11 -2.96
C GLU A 200 5.76 -14.86 -4.46
N LEU A 201 6.69 -14.14 -5.10
CA LEU A 201 6.67 -13.93 -6.55
C LEU A 201 6.64 -15.27 -7.31
N VAL A 202 7.53 -16.18 -6.95
CA VAL A 202 7.63 -17.53 -7.52
C VAL A 202 6.31 -18.29 -7.31
N SER A 203 5.74 -18.30 -6.10
CA SER A 203 4.48 -19.00 -5.86
C SER A 203 3.31 -18.39 -6.63
N VAL A 204 3.18 -17.06 -6.67
CA VAL A 204 2.10 -16.40 -7.41
C VAL A 204 2.16 -16.71 -8.90
N VAL A 205 3.35 -16.65 -9.50
CA VAL A 205 3.56 -16.96 -10.92
C VAL A 205 3.35 -18.46 -11.22
N ARG A 206 3.80 -19.33 -10.31
CA ARG A 206 3.72 -20.79 -10.47
C ARG A 206 2.31 -21.35 -10.27
N ASP A 207 1.61 -20.89 -9.24
CA ASP A 207 0.33 -21.45 -8.83
C ASP A 207 -0.85 -20.69 -9.46
N GLY A 208 -0.63 -19.42 -9.78
CA GLY A 208 -1.66 -18.49 -10.20
C GLY A 208 -2.48 -17.94 -9.04
N VAL A 209 -3.42 -17.05 -9.38
CA VAL A 209 -4.32 -16.41 -8.42
C VAL A 209 -5.75 -16.81 -8.77
N GLU A 210 -6.43 -17.50 -7.85
CA GLU A 210 -7.79 -17.97 -8.09
C GLU A 210 -8.76 -16.81 -8.33
N GLY A 211 -9.46 -16.85 -9.46
CA GLY A 211 -10.40 -15.80 -9.86
C GLY A 211 -9.77 -14.53 -10.42
N ALA A 212 -8.44 -14.47 -10.57
CA ALA A 212 -7.80 -13.42 -11.36
C ALA A 212 -7.96 -13.68 -12.88
N PRO A 213 -7.78 -12.66 -13.74
CA PRO A 213 -7.83 -12.81 -15.20
C PRO A 213 -6.84 -13.83 -15.77
N GLU A 214 -6.97 -14.18 -17.05
CA GLU A 214 -6.10 -15.13 -17.75
C GLU A 214 -4.61 -14.74 -17.67
N PHE A 215 -4.30 -13.44 -17.65
CA PHE A 215 -2.94 -12.92 -17.53
C PHE A 215 -2.79 -12.16 -16.21
N LEU A 216 -1.65 -12.39 -15.55
CA LEU A 216 -1.27 -11.68 -14.33
C LEU A 216 -0.51 -10.42 -14.72
N ASP A 217 -1.17 -9.27 -14.61
CA ASP A 217 -0.52 -7.97 -14.71
C ASP A 217 0.26 -7.62 -13.44
N MET A 218 1.13 -6.61 -13.53
CA MET A 218 2.00 -6.21 -12.41
C MET A 218 1.22 -5.73 -11.18
N ASN A 219 0.03 -5.13 -11.36
CA ASN A 219 -0.82 -4.72 -10.23
C ASN A 219 -1.41 -5.93 -9.50
N SER A 220 -1.94 -6.90 -10.23
CA SER A 220 -2.51 -8.13 -9.70
C SER A 220 -1.44 -8.95 -8.97
N LEU A 221 -0.25 -9.03 -9.58
CA LEU A 221 0.91 -9.71 -9.01
C LEU A 221 1.41 -9.00 -7.75
N TYR A 222 1.54 -7.68 -7.76
CA TYR A 222 1.90 -6.89 -6.57
C TYR A 222 0.87 -7.05 -5.45
N ALA A 223 -0.43 -6.93 -5.75
CA ALA A 223 -1.49 -7.01 -4.75
C ALA A 223 -1.50 -8.37 -4.03
N GLU A 224 -1.32 -9.46 -4.78
CA GLU A 224 -1.24 -10.81 -4.20
C GLU A 224 0.04 -11.00 -3.37
N ILE A 225 1.21 -10.63 -3.91
CA ILE A 225 2.49 -10.72 -3.19
C ILE A 225 2.44 -9.90 -1.89
N HIS A 226 1.95 -8.66 -1.98
CA HIS A 226 1.77 -7.79 -0.82
C HIS A 226 0.85 -8.46 0.21
N THR A 227 -0.27 -9.05 -0.21
CA THR A 227 -1.21 -9.75 0.69
C THR A 227 -0.54 -10.91 1.41
N ARG A 228 0.22 -11.74 0.70
CA ARG A 228 0.94 -12.87 1.30
C ARG A 228 2.05 -12.44 2.25
N LEU A 229 2.81 -11.41 1.90
CA LEU A 229 3.87 -10.85 2.75
C LEU A 229 3.31 -10.21 4.02
N VAL A 230 2.14 -9.55 3.95
CA VAL A 230 1.42 -9.06 5.13
C VAL A 230 1.04 -10.22 6.05
N VAL A 231 0.40 -11.27 5.52
CA VAL A 231 -0.01 -12.46 6.31
C VAL A 231 1.20 -13.11 6.99
N LYS A 232 2.34 -13.17 6.29
CA LYS A 232 3.58 -13.75 6.81
C LYS A 232 4.42 -12.76 7.63
N SER A 233 3.95 -11.53 7.82
CA SER A 233 4.63 -10.48 8.60
C SER A 233 6.06 -10.18 8.12
N ARG A 234 6.22 -10.12 6.79
CA ARG A 234 7.51 -9.89 6.13
C ARG A 234 7.64 -8.44 5.64
N PRO A 235 8.84 -7.98 5.27
CA PRO A 235 9.03 -6.68 4.63
C PRO A 235 8.07 -6.51 3.45
N LEU A 236 7.41 -5.35 3.38
CA LEU A 236 6.40 -5.09 2.38
C LEU A 236 7.05 -4.59 1.08
N PRO A 237 6.59 -5.09 -0.07
CA PRO A 237 7.11 -4.63 -1.36
C PRO A 237 6.57 -3.24 -1.66
N GLN A 238 7.25 -2.51 -2.55
CA GLN A 238 6.73 -1.27 -3.12
C GLN A 238 6.71 -1.36 -4.65
N ILE A 239 5.74 -0.71 -5.27
CA ILE A 239 5.63 -0.64 -6.73
C ILE A 239 5.54 0.82 -7.16
N ARG A 240 6.21 1.17 -8.27
CA ARG A 240 6.01 2.42 -8.99
C ARG A 240 5.79 2.14 -10.46
N ASN A 241 4.66 2.61 -10.96
CA ASN A 241 4.22 2.48 -12.34
C ASN A 241 4.21 3.85 -13.03
N ARG A 242 4.58 3.92 -14.31
CA ARG A 242 4.32 5.08 -15.18
C ARG A 242 3.47 4.67 -16.38
N ASN A 243 2.44 5.45 -16.69
CA ASN A 243 1.47 5.20 -17.78
C ASN A 243 0.83 3.80 -17.67
N THR A 244 0.76 3.04 -18.78
CA THR A 244 0.19 1.69 -18.85
C THR A 244 1.11 0.60 -18.32
N ALA A 245 2.22 0.93 -17.65
CA ALA A 245 3.17 -0.05 -17.13
C ALA A 245 2.60 -0.97 -16.05
N SER A 246 1.50 -0.58 -15.40
CA SER A 246 0.73 -1.47 -14.52
C SER A 246 0.11 -2.66 -15.25
N LEU A 247 -0.08 -2.57 -16.57
CA LEU A 247 -0.67 -3.60 -17.42
C LEU A 247 0.36 -4.56 -18.03
N ILE A 248 1.65 -4.43 -17.68
CA ILE A 248 2.67 -5.39 -18.12
C ILE A 248 2.29 -6.77 -17.58
N CYS A 249 2.15 -7.74 -18.47
CA CYS A 249 1.78 -9.11 -18.11
C CYS A 249 2.93 -10.05 -18.46
N ILE A 250 3.61 -10.58 -17.44
CA ILE A 250 4.75 -11.49 -17.58
C ILE A 250 4.42 -12.95 -17.25
N ALA A 251 3.15 -13.25 -16.98
CA ALA A 251 2.72 -14.60 -16.66
C ALA A 251 1.24 -14.83 -17.00
N ARG A 252 0.94 -16.02 -17.54
CA ARG A 252 -0.40 -16.60 -17.57
C ARG A 252 -0.79 -17.05 -16.16
N ASN A 253 -2.02 -16.76 -15.78
CA ASN A 253 -2.60 -17.21 -14.54
C ASN A 253 -2.95 -18.71 -14.64
N ARG A 254 -2.14 -19.55 -14.01
CA ARG A 254 -2.34 -21.01 -14.04
C ARG A 254 -3.60 -21.47 -13.30
N ALA A 255 -4.08 -20.70 -12.34
CA ALA A 255 -5.36 -20.98 -11.67
C ALA A 255 -6.56 -20.76 -12.61
N HIS A 256 -6.45 -19.84 -13.56
CA HIS A 256 -7.46 -19.62 -14.60
C HIS A 256 -7.58 -20.84 -15.54
N LEU A 257 -6.44 -21.40 -15.97
CA LEU A 257 -6.40 -22.60 -16.83
C LEU A 257 -7.01 -23.83 -16.16
N ARG A 258 -6.82 -24.00 -14.83
CA ARG A 258 -7.42 -25.10 -14.07
C ARG A 258 -8.95 -24.98 -14.02
N THR A 259 -9.46 -23.77 -13.84
CA THR A 259 -10.91 -23.49 -13.78
C THR A 259 -11.57 -23.72 -15.15
N ALA A 260 -10.91 -23.29 -16.23
CA ALA A 260 -11.37 -23.53 -17.61
C ALA A 260 -11.36 -25.03 -17.99
N ALA A 261 -10.36 -25.78 -17.52
CA ALA A 261 -10.27 -27.24 -17.76
C ALA A 261 -11.31 -28.06 -16.98
N SER A 262 -11.78 -27.57 -15.82
CA SER A 262 -12.82 -28.24 -15.01
C SER A 262 -14.27 -28.01 -15.49
N GLY A 263 -14.48 -27.26 -16.59
CA GLY A 263 -15.79 -26.77 -17.03
C GLY A 263 -16.52 -27.57 -18.12
N THR A 264 -16.47 -28.91 -18.13
CA THR A 264 -17.34 -29.73 -19.02
C THR A 264 -18.53 -30.34 -18.27
N GLY A 265 -19.66 -29.63 -18.30
CA GLY A 265 -20.99 -30.15 -17.93
C GLY A 265 -22.04 -29.02 -17.84
N PRO A 266 -23.18 -29.08 -18.57
CA PRO A 266 -24.16 -28.00 -18.55
C PRO A 266 -25.10 -28.16 -17.36
N GLY A 267 -25.22 -27.10 -16.55
CA GLY A 267 -26.34 -26.92 -15.63
C GLY A 267 -25.93 -26.68 -14.18
N ALA A 268 -25.72 -25.41 -13.83
CA ALA A 268 -26.21 -24.81 -12.59
C ALA A 268 -25.92 -23.30 -12.62
N SER A 269 -26.89 -22.52 -13.12
CA SER A 269 -27.00 -21.12 -12.77
C SER A 269 -27.33 -21.01 -11.28
N GLY A 270 -26.52 -20.29 -10.51
CA GLY A 270 -26.86 -19.97 -9.12
C GLY A 270 -25.71 -19.39 -8.30
N ALA A 271 -25.56 -18.07 -8.35
CA ALA A 271 -25.01 -17.19 -7.31
C ALA A 271 -23.56 -17.40 -6.80
N SER A 272 -22.59 -16.67 -7.38
CA SER A 272 -21.43 -16.10 -6.64
C SER A 272 -20.57 -15.12 -7.46
N GLY A 273 -21.19 -14.33 -8.36
CA GLY A 273 -20.46 -13.38 -9.24
C GLY A 273 -20.19 -11.99 -8.64
N THR A 274 -20.60 -11.74 -7.40
CA THR A 274 -20.64 -10.38 -6.82
C THR A 274 -19.56 -10.09 -5.79
N SER A 275 -18.55 -10.96 -5.57
CA SER A 275 -17.58 -10.79 -4.46
C SER A 275 -16.23 -10.14 -4.85
N ARG A 276 -15.60 -10.57 -5.94
CA ARG A 276 -14.19 -10.24 -6.28
C ARG A 276 -13.99 -8.90 -7.01
N ASP A 277 -14.90 -8.50 -7.90
CA ASP A 277 -14.81 -7.23 -8.65
C ASP A 277 -14.82 -6.00 -7.72
N ASP A 278 -15.52 -6.12 -6.58
CA ASP A 278 -15.66 -5.03 -5.62
C ASP A 278 -14.43 -4.89 -4.70
N LEU A 279 -13.65 -5.95 -4.44
CA LEU A 279 -12.41 -5.80 -3.67
C LEU A 279 -11.33 -5.12 -4.52
N ALA A 280 -11.23 -5.49 -5.80
CA ALA A 280 -10.37 -4.79 -6.75
C ALA A 280 -10.77 -3.31 -6.90
N GLY A 281 -12.07 -3.00 -6.86
CA GLY A 281 -12.57 -1.63 -6.77
C GLY A 281 -12.11 -0.91 -5.50
N LEU A 282 -12.26 -1.53 -4.33
CA LEU A 282 -11.80 -0.97 -3.05
C LEU A 282 -10.28 -0.76 -2.99
N ILE A 283 -9.50 -1.54 -3.75
CA ILE A 283 -8.05 -1.38 -3.87
C ILE A 283 -7.72 -0.19 -4.76
N ARG A 284 -8.31 -0.10 -5.95
CA ARG A 284 -8.10 1.06 -6.84
C ARG A 284 -8.50 2.37 -6.18
N ASP A 285 -9.67 2.41 -5.53
CA ASP A 285 -10.12 3.61 -4.82
C ASP A 285 -9.15 4.00 -3.69
N ALA A 286 -8.52 3.02 -3.02
CA ALA A 286 -7.53 3.26 -1.98
C ALA A 286 -6.19 3.77 -2.54
N GLU A 287 -5.78 3.28 -3.72
CA GLU A 287 -4.60 3.78 -4.43
C GLU A 287 -4.80 5.23 -4.89
N ASP A 288 -5.96 5.55 -5.47
CA ASP A 288 -6.31 6.91 -5.88
C ASP A 288 -6.35 7.87 -4.69
N ALA A 289 -6.86 7.40 -3.54
CA ALA A 289 -6.87 8.16 -2.30
C ALA A 289 -5.45 8.44 -1.78
N ASP A 290 -4.56 7.46 -1.87
CA ASP A 290 -3.17 7.60 -1.43
C ASP A 290 -2.39 8.57 -2.32
N VAL A 291 -2.55 8.45 -3.65
CA VAL A 291 -1.99 9.39 -4.63
C VAL A 291 -2.48 10.81 -4.37
N ALA A 292 -3.77 11.00 -4.09
CA ALA A 292 -4.31 12.30 -3.74
C ALA A 292 -3.64 12.89 -2.48
N GLY A 293 -3.40 12.07 -1.46
CA GLY A 293 -2.71 12.48 -0.25
C GLY A 293 -1.26 12.88 -0.51
N GLN A 294 -0.52 12.03 -1.21
CA GLN A 294 0.89 12.25 -1.55
C GLN A 294 1.11 13.47 -2.46
N THR A 295 0.13 13.78 -3.32
CA THR A 295 0.13 14.99 -4.16
C THR A 295 -0.31 16.26 -3.43
N GLY A 296 -0.28 16.24 -2.10
CA GLY A 296 -0.52 17.42 -1.26
C GLY A 296 -1.99 17.69 -0.94
N GLN A 297 -2.88 16.71 -1.08
CA GLN A 297 -4.30 16.82 -0.71
C GLN A 297 -4.65 15.90 0.49
N PRO A 298 -4.03 16.08 1.67
CA PRO A 298 -4.18 15.16 2.80
C PRO A 298 -5.61 15.07 3.34
N ARG A 299 -6.37 16.18 3.31
CA ARG A 299 -7.79 16.15 3.70
C ARG A 299 -8.62 15.29 2.73
N LYS A 300 -8.35 15.35 1.42
CA LYS A 300 -9.07 14.54 0.43
C LYS A 300 -8.78 13.06 0.62
N ALA A 301 -7.52 12.70 0.88
CA ALA A 301 -7.13 11.33 1.22
C ALA A 301 -7.83 10.85 2.50
N LEU A 302 -7.81 11.66 3.56
CA LEU A 302 -8.53 11.39 4.80
C LEU A 302 -10.02 11.06 4.55
N HIS A 303 -10.74 11.90 3.79
CA HIS A 303 -12.15 11.67 3.45
C HIS A 303 -12.35 10.35 2.70
N ALA A 304 -11.48 10.07 1.72
CA ALA A 304 -11.58 8.85 0.91
C ALA A 304 -11.31 7.59 1.75
N PHE A 305 -10.28 7.59 2.59
CA PHE A 305 -9.98 6.45 3.46
C PHE A 305 -11.05 6.21 4.53
N ALA A 306 -11.71 7.25 5.04
CA ALA A 306 -12.87 7.08 5.92
C ALA A 306 -14.00 6.31 5.22
N ALA A 307 -14.35 6.72 4.00
CA ALA A 307 -15.39 6.07 3.21
C ALA A 307 -15.02 4.64 2.80
N LEU A 308 -13.75 4.41 2.45
CA LEU A 308 -13.25 3.09 2.08
C LEU A 308 -13.22 2.12 3.24
N ALA A 309 -12.83 2.58 4.43
CA ALA A 309 -12.88 1.77 5.65
C ALA A 309 -14.32 1.28 5.90
N GLU A 310 -15.32 2.13 5.69
CA GLU A 310 -16.73 1.77 5.85
C GLU A 310 -17.24 0.81 4.77
N LYS A 311 -16.99 1.11 3.50
CA LYS A 311 -17.35 0.19 2.41
C LYS A 311 -16.70 -1.18 2.61
N SER A 312 -15.43 -1.19 3.03
CA SER A 312 -14.68 -2.41 3.32
C SER A 312 -15.25 -3.14 4.54
N ALA A 313 -15.58 -2.44 5.62
CA ALA A 313 -16.15 -3.06 6.82
C ALA A 313 -17.54 -3.66 6.58
N ALA A 314 -18.41 -2.96 5.83
CA ALA A 314 -19.73 -3.45 5.47
C ALA A 314 -19.67 -4.74 4.64
N ARG A 315 -18.56 -4.95 3.93
CA ARG A 315 -18.39 -6.03 2.97
C ARG A 315 -17.57 -7.22 3.49
N LEU A 316 -16.42 -6.92 4.09
CA LEU A 316 -15.43 -7.90 4.55
C LEU A 316 -15.53 -8.15 6.06
N GLY A 317 -16.24 -7.27 6.76
CA GLY A 317 -16.34 -7.25 8.21
C GLY A 317 -15.34 -6.28 8.86
N PRO A 318 -15.68 -5.72 10.03
CA PRO A 318 -14.88 -4.71 10.73
C PRO A 318 -13.49 -5.20 11.14
N GLY A 319 -13.33 -6.50 11.39
CA GLY A 319 -12.08 -7.13 11.80
C GLY A 319 -11.22 -7.65 10.66
N HIS A 320 -11.66 -7.52 9.41
CA HIS A 320 -10.90 -8.02 8.28
C HIS A 320 -9.56 -7.25 8.16
N PRO A 321 -8.43 -7.93 7.92
CA PRO A 321 -7.11 -7.28 7.88
C PRO A 321 -7.05 -6.08 6.91
N TYR A 322 -7.71 -6.18 5.75
CA TYR A 322 -7.81 -5.08 4.79
C TYR A 322 -8.59 -3.88 5.33
N THR A 323 -9.68 -4.13 6.07
CA THR A 323 -10.48 -3.08 6.72
C THR A 323 -9.68 -2.38 7.82
N LEU A 324 -8.96 -3.15 8.64
CA LEU A 324 -8.07 -2.61 9.67
C LEU A 324 -6.97 -1.74 9.06
N ARG A 325 -6.39 -2.13 7.93
CA ARG A 325 -5.40 -1.33 7.19
C ARG A 325 -5.98 -0.01 6.67
N LEU A 326 -7.18 -0.03 6.08
CA LEU A 326 -7.83 1.22 5.62
C LEU A 326 -8.12 2.19 6.78
N ARG A 327 -8.45 1.66 7.97
CA ARG A 327 -8.58 2.46 9.19
C ARG A 327 -7.25 3.04 9.67
N GLN A 328 -6.14 2.30 9.53
CA GLN A 328 -4.79 2.82 9.82
C GLN A 328 -4.45 3.96 8.86
N SER A 329 -4.69 3.79 7.56
CA SER A 329 -4.50 4.87 6.57
C SER A 329 -5.38 6.09 6.87
N TYR A 330 -6.63 5.90 7.28
CA TYR A 330 -7.48 6.98 7.77
C TYR A 330 -6.85 7.72 8.97
N ALA A 331 -6.31 6.98 9.95
CA ALA A 331 -5.63 7.56 11.10
C ALA A 331 -4.36 8.33 10.71
N ASP A 332 -3.53 7.80 9.82
CA ASP A 332 -2.32 8.47 9.34
C ASP A 332 -2.64 9.77 8.59
N TRP A 333 -3.58 9.71 7.64
CA TRP A 333 -4.00 10.91 6.92
C TRP A 333 -4.69 11.94 7.82
N THR A 334 -5.26 11.52 8.97
CA THR A 334 -5.78 12.46 10.01
C THR A 334 -4.63 13.25 10.62
N GLY A 335 -3.54 12.56 10.97
CA GLY A 335 -2.36 13.17 11.54
C GLY A 335 -1.64 14.08 10.55
N ILE A 336 -1.46 13.61 9.30
CA ILE A 336 -0.84 14.38 8.20
C ILE A 336 -1.69 15.62 7.86
N ALA A 337 -3.02 15.54 7.94
CA ALA A 337 -3.90 16.69 7.76
C ALA A 337 -3.86 17.71 8.91
N GLY A 338 -3.03 17.48 9.94
CA GLY A 338 -2.76 18.43 11.02
C GLY A 338 -3.43 18.11 12.36
N ASP A 339 -4.00 16.91 12.54
CA ASP A 339 -4.58 16.49 13.83
C ASP A 339 -3.92 15.21 14.38
N PRO A 340 -2.65 15.30 14.82
CA PRO A 340 -1.90 14.16 15.35
C PRO A 340 -2.53 13.59 16.64
N ALA A 341 -3.22 14.42 17.42
CA ALA A 341 -3.89 13.97 18.64
C ALA A 341 -5.06 13.02 18.31
N SER A 342 -5.88 13.37 17.31
CA SER A 342 -6.97 12.50 16.84
C SER A 342 -6.42 11.24 16.17
N ALA A 343 -5.35 11.34 15.39
CA ALA A 343 -4.68 10.17 14.80
C ALA A 343 -4.26 9.14 15.86
N SER A 344 -3.60 9.57 16.94
CA SER A 344 -3.20 8.70 18.05
C SER A 344 -4.39 7.97 18.69
N ARG A 345 -5.53 8.67 18.86
CA ARG A 345 -6.75 8.07 19.42
C ARG A 345 -7.42 7.09 18.46
N LEU A 346 -7.45 7.37 17.16
CA LEU A 346 -7.92 6.44 16.14
C LEU A 346 -7.10 5.15 16.17
N TYR A 347 -5.77 5.27 16.28
CA TYR A 347 -4.90 4.13 16.49
C TYR A 347 -5.20 3.36 17.78
N ALA A 348 -5.54 4.03 18.88
CA ALA A 348 -5.90 3.36 20.12
C ALA A 348 -7.17 2.50 19.99
N VAL A 349 -8.16 2.96 19.21
CA VAL A 349 -9.34 2.17 18.85
C VAL A 349 -8.94 0.95 18.02
N ILE A 350 -8.06 1.14 17.02
CA ILE A 350 -7.55 0.04 16.19
C ILE A 350 -6.79 -0.99 17.03
N VAL A 351 -5.94 -0.57 17.97
CA VAL A 351 -5.22 -1.48 18.89
C VAL A 351 -6.21 -2.32 19.70
N HIS A 352 -7.27 -1.71 20.22
CA HIS A 352 -8.29 -2.43 20.98
C HIS A 352 -8.99 -3.49 20.11
N ASP A 353 -9.41 -3.11 18.89
CA ASP A 353 -10.05 -4.02 17.95
C ASP A 353 -9.10 -5.17 17.53
N CYS A 354 -7.84 -4.86 17.21
CA CYS A 354 -6.82 -5.84 16.87
C CYS A 354 -6.54 -6.81 18.03
N THR A 355 -6.49 -6.34 19.27
CA THR A 355 -6.25 -7.18 20.46
C THR A 355 -7.39 -8.17 20.70
N ARG A 356 -8.62 -7.80 20.34
CA ARG A 356 -9.79 -8.68 20.45
C ARG A 356 -9.89 -9.70 19.32
N LEU A 357 -9.47 -9.33 18.12
CA LEU A 357 -9.73 -10.08 16.90
C LEU A 357 -8.54 -10.91 16.40
N LEU A 358 -7.32 -10.52 16.79
CA LEU A 358 -6.08 -11.11 16.31
C LEU A 358 -5.32 -11.80 17.45
N ALA A 359 -4.46 -12.76 17.11
CA ALA A 359 -3.65 -13.45 18.11
C ALA A 359 -2.74 -12.48 18.90
N PRO A 360 -2.41 -12.77 20.17
CA PRO A 360 -1.43 -11.99 20.92
C PRO A 360 -0.10 -11.88 20.15
N GLY A 361 0.47 -10.68 20.09
CA GLY A 361 1.71 -10.42 19.33
C GLY A 361 1.52 -10.28 17.81
N HIS A 362 0.28 -10.23 17.32
CA HIS A 362 0.03 -10.05 15.89
C HIS A 362 0.63 -8.72 15.37
N PRO A 363 1.40 -8.71 14.27
CA PRO A 363 2.11 -7.50 13.82
C PRO A 363 1.23 -6.31 13.45
N THR A 364 -0.03 -6.53 13.05
CA THR A 364 -1.02 -5.43 12.90
C THR A 364 -1.32 -4.73 14.23
N THR A 365 -1.38 -5.47 15.33
CA THR A 365 -1.57 -4.91 16.68
C THR A 365 -0.34 -4.10 17.08
N GLU A 366 0.87 -4.61 16.82
CA GLU A 366 2.12 -3.89 17.09
C GLU A 366 2.28 -2.65 16.22
N ALA A 367 1.92 -2.72 14.93
CA ALA A 367 1.92 -1.58 14.03
C ALA A 367 0.94 -0.51 14.50
N ALA A 368 -0.26 -0.89 14.94
CA ALA A 368 -1.23 0.04 15.51
C ALA A 368 -0.70 0.68 16.81
N GLN A 369 -0.02 -0.07 17.67
CA GLN A 369 0.63 0.44 18.89
C GLN A 369 1.76 1.44 18.57
N ARG A 370 2.57 1.15 17.54
CA ARG A 370 3.58 2.12 17.04
C ARG A 370 2.91 3.39 16.53
N GLY A 371 1.78 3.27 15.82
CA GLY A 371 0.96 4.40 15.38
C GLY A 371 0.46 5.26 16.55
N VAL A 372 -0.05 4.64 17.63
CA VAL A 372 -0.44 5.37 18.86
C VAL A 372 0.73 6.21 19.37
N LYS A 373 1.91 5.58 19.53
CA LYS A 373 3.11 6.22 20.07
C LYS A 373 3.59 7.36 19.19
N HIS A 374 3.76 7.10 17.89
CA HIS A 374 4.24 8.08 16.92
C HIS A 374 3.35 9.33 16.91
N TRP A 375 2.04 9.16 16.77
CA TRP A 375 1.13 10.30 16.71
C TRP A 375 0.93 11.01 18.05
N ALA A 376 1.09 10.31 19.19
CA ALA A 376 1.11 10.94 20.50
C ALA A 376 2.35 11.85 20.68
N GLU A 377 3.53 11.37 20.27
CA GLU A 377 4.78 12.15 20.28
C GLU A 377 4.67 13.38 19.37
N THR A 378 4.14 13.21 18.15
CA THR A 378 3.89 14.31 17.21
C THR A 378 2.88 15.34 17.77
N ALA A 379 1.86 14.88 18.50
CA ALA A 379 0.89 15.76 19.15
C ALA A 379 1.52 16.59 20.28
N LEU A 380 2.44 16.00 21.05
CA LEU A 380 3.19 16.69 22.11
C LEU A 380 4.21 17.69 21.54
N ALA A 381 4.77 17.40 20.37
CA ALA A 381 5.74 18.27 19.67
C ALA A 381 5.09 19.42 18.89
N SER A 382 3.80 19.31 18.55
CA SER A 382 3.06 20.37 17.87
C SER A 382 2.80 21.54 18.84
N PRO A 383 2.99 22.81 18.44
CA PRO A 383 2.64 23.93 19.28
C PRO A 383 1.15 23.87 19.57
N ALA A 384 0.81 23.47 20.80
CA ALA A 384 -0.56 23.25 21.19
C ALA A 384 -1.40 24.50 20.88
N VAL A 385 -2.53 24.31 20.19
CA VAL A 385 -3.70 25.16 20.44
C VAL A 385 -3.95 25.02 21.94
N ARG A 386 -3.53 26.03 22.71
CA ARG A 386 -3.71 26.07 24.17
C ARG A 386 -5.16 25.69 24.50
N PRO A 387 -5.41 24.92 25.58
CA PRO A 387 -6.76 24.60 26.00
C PRO A 387 -7.53 25.91 26.21
N ALA A 388 -8.46 26.20 25.30
CA ALA A 388 -9.29 27.38 25.42
C ALA A 388 -10.32 27.07 26.51
N ARG A 389 -10.04 27.54 27.75
CA ARG A 389 -11.01 27.53 28.86
C ARG A 389 -12.24 28.39 28.57
N THR A 390 -12.18 29.21 27.52
CA THR A 390 -13.26 30.04 26.98
C THR A 390 -13.61 29.57 25.55
N PRO A 391 -14.88 29.67 25.12
CA PRO A 391 -15.25 29.38 23.75
C PRO A 391 -14.38 30.24 22.80
N PRO A 392 -13.85 29.67 21.70
CA PRO A 392 -13.03 30.43 20.78
C PRO A 392 -13.81 31.64 20.27
N SER A 393 -13.13 32.78 20.09
CA SER A 393 -13.71 34.04 19.60
C SER A 393 -14.11 34.01 18.11
N GLY A 394 -14.28 32.82 17.52
CA GLY A 394 -14.65 32.61 16.12
C GLY A 394 -16.08 32.09 15.98
N ARG A 395 -16.75 32.42 14.87
CA ARG A 395 -18.09 31.90 14.59
C ARG A 395 -17.98 30.38 14.35
N PRO A 396 -18.91 29.55 14.84
CA PRO A 396 -18.92 28.12 14.58
C PRO A 396 -18.88 27.74 13.09
N ALA A 397 -19.38 28.61 12.22
CA ALA A 397 -19.31 28.46 10.76
C ALA A 397 -17.87 28.34 10.21
N ASP A 398 -16.87 28.87 10.92
CA ASP A 398 -15.47 28.87 10.50
C ASP A 398 -14.67 27.69 11.08
N TRP A 399 -15.31 26.83 11.89
CA TRP A 399 -14.64 25.69 12.51
C TRP A 399 -14.49 24.52 11.52
N PRO A 400 -13.37 23.77 11.56
CA PRO A 400 -13.16 22.62 10.69
C PRO A 400 -14.26 21.57 10.89
N GLU A 401 -14.74 21.00 9.79
CA GLU A 401 -15.73 19.91 9.84
C GLU A 401 -15.07 18.61 10.31
N LEU A 402 -15.59 18.03 11.39
CA LEU A 402 -15.28 16.70 11.90
C LEU A 402 -16.11 15.66 11.17
N LEU A 403 -15.42 14.64 10.67
CA LEU A 403 -16.06 13.52 9.99
C LEU A 403 -16.61 12.51 10.98
N PRO A 404 -17.71 11.82 10.61
CA PRO A 404 -18.14 10.67 11.37
C PRO A 404 -17.05 9.60 11.32
N LEU A 405 -16.79 9.00 12.48
CA LEU A 405 -16.01 7.78 12.58
C LEU A 405 -16.70 6.69 11.75
N PRO A 406 -15.91 5.86 11.07
CA PRO A 406 -16.42 4.63 10.47
C PRO A 406 -17.30 3.88 11.49
N ALA A 407 -18.55 3.51 11.16
CA ALA A 407 -19.46 2.74 12.02
C ALA A 407 -18.77 1.50 12.61
N SER A 408 -17.88 0.94 11.81
CA SER A 408 -17.06 -0.20 12.13
C SER A 408 -16.06 0.05 13.29
N MET A 409 -15.74 1.30 13.62
CA MET A 409 -14.91 1.75 14.74
C MET A 409 -15.72 2.20 15.97
N THR A 410 -17.05 2.12 15.92
CA THR A 410 -17.92 2.72 16.94
C THR A 410 -18.24 1.79 18.12
N GLY A 411 -18.21 0.47 17.90
CA GLY A 411 -18.62 -0.53 18.89
C GLY A 411 -17.70 -0.66 20.11
N THR A 412 -16.56 0.02 20.12
CA THR A 412 -15.55 -0.04 21.20
C THR A 412 -15.20 1.33 21.77
N LEU A 413 -15.93 2.38 21.34
CA LEU A 413 -15.73 3.74 21.82
C LEU A 413 -16.17 3.88 23.28
N LYS A 414 -15.32 4.49 24.09
CA LYS A 414 -15.61 4.91 25.46
C LYS A 414 -14.81 6.16 25.80
N SER A 415 -15.32 6.95 26.72
CA SER A 415 -14.55 8.08 27.25
C SER A 415 -13.32 7.58 28.01
N VAL A 416 -12.21 8.29 27.86
CA VAL A 416 -11.02 8.13 28.70
C VAL A 416 -10.68 9.48 29.32
N ARG A 417 -10.01 9.46 30.47
CA ARG A 417 -9.71 10.70 31.22
C ARG A 417 -8.85 11.61 30.35
N ALA A 418 -9.31 12.84 30.10
CA ALA A 418 -8.56 13.85 29.36
C ALA A 418 -8.51 15.17 30.11
N GLU A 419 -7.40 15.88 29.92
CA GLU A 419 -7.15 17.20 30.50
C GLU A 419 -7.42 18.32 29.50
N GLN A 420 -7.65 17.99 28.22
CA GLN A 420 -7.89 18.96 27.16
C GLN A 420 -9.38 19.07 26.83
N SER A 421 -9.95 20.24 27.14
CA SER A 421 -11.29 20.66 26.72
C SER A 421 -11.27 21.28 25.32
N THR A 422 -12.31 21.01 24.53
CA THR A 422 -12.58 21.59 23.21
C THR A 422 -14.07 21.93 23.08
N HIS A 423 -14.50 22.47 21.93
CA HIS A 423 -15.90 22.73 21.61
C HIS A 423 -16.29 22.04 20.30
N ILE A 424 -17.52 21.53 20.25
CA ILE A 424 -18.09 20.92 19.06
C ILE A 424 -19.44 21.55 18.76
N GLU A 425 -19.63 22.02 17.53
CA GLU A 425 -20.96 22.42 17.03
C GLU A 425 -21.61 21.23 16.34
N PHE A 426 -22.78 20.81 16.78
CA PHE A 426 -23.62 19.87 16.06
C PHE A 426 -24.69 20.62 15.28
N SER A 427 -24.84 20.30 14.00
CA SER A 427 -25.87 20.85 13.12
C SER A 427 -26.69 19.71 12.54
N ASN A 428 -28.00 19.70 12.79
CA ASN A 428 -28.89 18.70 12.24
C ASN A 428 -29.38 19.12 10.85
N ALA A 429 -28.81 18.54 9.79
CA ALA A 429 -29.23 18.79 8.41
C ALA A 429 -30.33 17.81 7.94
N CYS A 430 -30.87 16.98 8.84
CA CYS A 430 -31.87 15.97 8.53
C CYS A 430 -33.28 16.55 8.67
N GLU A 431 -34.25 15.91 8.02
CA GLU A 431 -35.68 16.24 8.16
C GLU A 431 -36.29 15.70 9.47
N GLN A 432 -35.56 14.86 10.20
CA GLN A 432 -36.02 14.24 11.44
C GLN A 432 -35.16 14.68 12.65
N PRO A 433 -35.74 14.67 13.87
CA PRO A 433 -34.98 14.95 15.07
C PRO A 433 -33.95 13.84 15.36
N LEU A 434 -32.76 14.25 15.79
CA LEU A 434 -31.67 13.33 16.15
C LEU A 434 -31.38 13.41 17.65
N ARG A 435 -31.11 12.26 18.26
CA ARG A 435 -30.67 12.17 19.66
C ARG A 435 -29.16 12.13 19.71
N LEU A 436 -28.55 13.09 20.40
CA LEU A 436 -27.13 13.13 20.70
C LEU A 436 -26.85 12.44 22.03
N TYR A 437 -25.94 11.48 22.01
CA TYR A 437 -25.44 10.84 23.21
C TYR A 437 -23.94 11.07 23.34
N TRP A 438 -23.50 11.21 24.59
CA TRP A 438 -22.11 11.08 24.97
C TRP A 438 -21.86 9.65 25.46
N LEU A 439 -20.76 9.02 25.03
CA LEU A 439 -20.37 7.70 25.52
C LEU A 439 -19.52 7.85 26.78
N ASP A 440 -19.99 7.36 27.92
CA ASP A 440 -19.27 7.49 29.18
C ASP A 440 -18.00 6.62 29.26
N TYR A 441 -17.36 6.59 30.43
CA TYR A 441 -16.12 5.83 30.67
C TYR A 441 -16.30 4.30 30.57
N GLN A 442 -17.54 3.82 30.63
CA GLN A 442 -17.90 2.42 30.44
C GLN A 442 -18.37 2.16 29.00
N GLY A 443 -18.44 3.18 28.15
CA GLY A 443 -18.97 3.10 26.79
C GLY A 443 -20.50 3.11 26.72
N GLN A 444 -21.19 3.43 27.82
CA GLN A 444 -22.65 3.51 27.82
C GLN A 444 -23.09 4.87 27.26
N ALA A 445 -24.12 4.84 26.40
CA ALA A 445 -24.66 6.03 25.76
C ALA A 445 -25.54 6.83 26.74
N GLN A 446 -25.06 8.00 27.13
CA GLN A 446 -25.78 8.95 27.97
C GLN A 446 -26.47 9.99 27.08
N LEU A 447 -27.81 9.97 27.06
CA LEU A 447 -28.59 10.93 26.26
C LEU A 447 -28.29 12.33 26.77
N TYR A 448 -27.85 13.18 25.85
CA TYR A 448 -27.44 14.53 26.17
C TYR A 448 -28.44 15.56 25.65
N ARG A 449 -28.86 15.42 24.38
CA ARG A 449 -29.81 16.35 23.75
C ARG A 449 -30.57 15.69 22.61
N VAL A 450 -31.77 16.18 22.33
CA VAL A 450 -32.47 15.95 21.06
C VAL A 450 -32.36 17.22 20.22
N LEU A 451 -31.83 17.10 19.01
CA LEU A 451 -31.70 18.18 18.03
C LEU A 451 -32.85 18.12 17.03
N ALA A 452 -33.64 19.19 16.94
CA ALA A 452 -34.67 19.33 15.91
C ALA A 452 -34.05 19.49 14.51
N PRO A 453 -34.82 19.25 13.42
CA PRO A 453 -34.39 19.58 12.07
C PRO A 453 -33.90 21.03 11.94
N ALA A 454 -32.78 21.23 11.26
CA ALA A 454 -32.09 22.52 11.09
C ALA A 454 -31.57 23.20 12.39
N GLU A 455 -31.68 22.55 13.56
CA GLU A 455 -31.14 23.08 14.81
C GLU A 455 -29.61 22.94 14.85
N THR A 456 -28.95 23.94 15.43
CA THR A 456 -27.52 23.88 15.76
C THR A 456 -27.29 23.98 17.27
N TYR A 457 -26.28 23.28 17.77
CA TYR A 457 -25.96 23.22 19.19
C TYR A 457 -24.45 23.16 19.41
N VAL A 458 -23.91 24.11 20.17
CA VAL A 458 -22.50 24.12 20.58
C VAL A 458 -22.36 23.50 21.96
N GLN A 459 -21.49 22.49 22.07
CA GLN A 459 -21.18 21.80 23.32
C GLN A 459 -19.69 21.91 23.64
N GLN A 460 -19.36 22.30 24.88
CA GLN A 460 -18.01 22.12 25.41
C GLN A 460 -17.80 20.63 25.75
N THR A 461 -16.75 20.02 25.22
CA THR A 461 -16.46 18.60 25.47
C THR A 461 -14.97 18.38 25.67
N PHE A 462 -14.55 17.14 25.92
CA PHE A 462 -13.14 16.78 26.00
C PHE A 462 -12.74 16.03 24.73
N VAL A 463 -11.48 16.19 24.32
CA VAL A 463 -10.93 15.54 23.12
C VAL A 463 -11.06 14.02 23.12
N SER A 464 -11.21 13.42 24.30
CA SER A 464 -11.35 11.98 24.52
C SER A 464 -12.80 11.50 24.65
N HIS A 465 -13.79 12.39 24.61
CA HIS A 465 -15.19 12.05 24.84
C HIS A 465 -15.88 11.78 23.50
N PRO A 466 -16.20 10.51 23.16
CA PRO A 466 -16.87 10.21 21.92
C PRO A 466 -18.35 10.58 22.02
N TRP A 467 -18.91 11.00 20.88
CA TRP A 467 -20.31 11.34 20.73
C TRP A 467 -20.95 10.46 19.67
N ILE A 468 -22.21 10.10 19.84
CA ILE A 468 -23.01 9.41 18.82
C ILE A 468 -24.30 10.17 18.55
N SER A 469 -24.74 10.14 17.29
CA SER A 469 -26.07 10.57 16.89
C SER A 469 -26.92 9.34 16.58
N VAL A 470 -28.18 9.37 17.03
CA VAL A 470 -29.11 8.24 16.93
C VAL A 470 -30.46 8.74 16.44
N GLU A 471 -31.03 8.03 15.48
CA GLU A 471 -32.36 8.33 14.94
C GLU A 471 -33.48 8.01 15.96
N ALA A 472 -34.69 8.48 15.68
CA ALA A 472 -35.86 8.21 16.53
C ALA A 472 -36.08 6.70 16.77
N GLY A 473 -35.78 5.86 15.76
CA GLY A 473 -35.89 4.39 15.80
C GLY A 473 -34.76 3.65 16.54
N GLY A 474 -33.76 4.35 17.10
CA GLY A 474 -32.68 3.75 17.89
C GLY A 474 -31.45 3.32 17.08
N THR A 475 -31.45 3.50 15.75
CA THR A 475 -30.30 3.25 14.89
C THR A 475 -29.22 4.31 15.10
N ILE A 476 -28.00 3.89 15.43
CA ILE A 476 -26.83 4.77 15.48
C ILE A 476 -26.52 5.23 14.06
N ARG A 477 -26.52 6.54 13.84
CA ARG A 477 -26.33 7.15 12.52
C ARG A 477 -24.88 7.53 12.28
N SER A 478 -24.22 8.06 13.30
CA SER A 478 -22.81 8.45 13.21
C SER A 478 -22.20 8.60 14.59
N ALA A 479 -20.91 8.31 14.70
CA ALA A 479 -20.11 8.58 15.90
C ALA A 479 -19.01 9.59 15.58
N PHE A 480 -18.54 10.33 16.57
CA PHE A 480 -17.55 11.38 16.41
C PHE A 480 -16.57 11.34 17.56
N LEU A 481 -15.30 11.60 17.27
CA LEU A 481 -14.28 11.88 18.28
C LEU A 481 -13.85 13.35 18.14
N PRO A 482 -13.93 14.17 19.20
CA PRO A 482 -13.57 15.58 19.10
C PRO A 482 -12.08 15.77 18.79
N SER A 483 -11.77 16.81 18.00
CA SER A 483 -10.40 17.27 17.71
C SER A 483 -9.82 18.13 18.83
N ALA A 484 -8.51 18.35 18.83
CA ALA A 484 -7.82 19.22 19.79
C ALA A 484 -8.31 20.68 19.76
N GLY A 485 -8.67 21.17 18.57
CA GLY A 485 -9.31 22.48 18.37
C GLY A 485 -10.83 22.38 18.24
N PRO A 486 -11.54 23.52 18.24
CA PRO A 486 -12.98 23.56 18.04
C PRO A 486 -13.34 23.04 16.65
N ALA A 487 -14.49 22.37 16.54
CA ALA A 487 -14.90 21.73 15.29
C ALA A 487 -16.41 21.71 15.11
N ARG A 488 -16.85 21.55 13.86
CA ARG A 488 -18.26 21.44 13.49
C ARG A 488 -18.58 20.04 12.99
N VAL A 489 -19.75 19.53 13.33
CA VAL A 489 -20.31 18.27 12.84
C VAL A 489 -21.64 18.57 12.17
N VAL A 490 -21.75 18.21 10.90
CA VAL A 490 -23.00 18.28 10.14
C VAL A 490 -23.59 16.87 10.09
N LEU A 491 -24.69 16.66 10.80
CA LEU A 491 -25.44 15.42 10.82
C LEU A 491 -26.31 15.39 9.55
N ARG A 492 -25.88 14.64 8.54
CA ARG A 492 -26.53 14.52 7.22
C ARG A 492 -27.21 13.18 7.09
#